data_AF-A0A3N2CX29-F1
#
_entry.id   AF-A0A3N2CX29-F1
#
_cell.length_a   1.000
_cell.length_b   1.000
_cell.length_c   1.000
_cell.angle_alpha   90.00
_cell.angle_beta   90.00
_cell.angle_gamma   90.00
#
_symmetry.space_group_name_H-M   'P 1'
#
loop_
_entity.id
_entity.type
_entity.pdbx_description
1 polymer ?
#
loop_
_entity_poly.entity_id
_entity_poly.type
_entity_poly.pdbx_seq_one_letter_code
_entity_poly.pdbx_strand_id
1 'polypeptide(L)'
;MSAPAGWHPDPESQGVLRYWDGQVWTNHRAPGQAATAPKDQSALVALGFALAILFPIGGFIVGIVLERKESWWILTLSLLFGFGWFYVFLRLNSGY
;
A
#
# COMPACT_ATOMS: atom_id res chain seq x y z
N MET A 1 -3.09 19.69 27.93
CA MET A 1 -3.48 20.09 26.57
C MET A 1 -4.95 19.72 26.43
N SER A 2 -5.86 20.69 26.43
CA SER A 2 -7.30 20.42 26.21
C SER A 2 -7.56 20.27 24.72
N ALA A 3 -8.41 19.32 24.33
CA ALA A 3 -8.89 19.24 22.97
C ALA A 3 -9.64 20.54 22.59
N PRO A 4 -9.50 21.05 21.35
CA PRO A 4 -10.25 22.21 20.90
C PRO A 4 -11.75 21.88 20.85
N ALA A 5 -12.59 22.91 20.99
CA ALA A 5 -14.03 22.78 20.87
C ALA A 5 -14.41 22.17 19.52
N GLY A 6 -15.26 21.15 19.51
CA GLY A 6 -15.60 20.41 18.30
C GLY A 6 -16.22 19.04 18.57
N TRP A 7 -16.44 18.30 17.49
CA TRP A 7 -16.95 16.92 17.55
C TRP A 7 -15.82 15.95 17.79
N HIS A 8 -15.93 15.17 18.86
CA HIS A 8 -14.95 14.15 19.23
C HIS A 8 -15.64 12.81 19.50
N PRO A 9 -14.94 11.67 19.40
CA PRO A 9 -15.51 10.35 19.69
C PRO A 9 -16.04 10.26 21.12
N ASP A 10 -17.27 9.73 21.29
CA ASP A 10 -17.89 9.53 22.59
C ASP A 10 -17.23 8.34 23.32
N PRO A 11 -16.58 8.54 24.48
CA PRO A 11 -15.96 7.46 25.24
C PRO A 11 -16.97 6.45 25.80
N GLU A 12 -18.25 6.82 25.96
CA GLU A 12 -19.30 5.92 26.42
C GLU A 12 -19.94 5.11 25.27
N SER A 13 -19.77 5.53 24.02
CA SER A 13 -20.51 4.97 22.89
C SER A 13 -19.66 4.97 21.62
N GLN A 14 -19.10 3.81 21.29
CA GLN A 14 -18.34 3.62 20.05
C GLN A 14 -19.23 3.91 18.83
N GLY A 15 -18.74 4.74 17.90
CA GLY A 15 -19.47 5.11 16.68
C GLY A 15 -20.38 6.33 16.83
N VAL A 16 -20.37 7.01 17.97
CA VAL A 16 -21.08 8.28 18.19
C VAL A 16 -20.07 9.40 18.41
N LEU A 17 -20.34 10.58 17.86
CA LEU A 17 -19.58 11.79 18.14
C LEU A 17 -20.32 12.60 19.20
N ARG A 18 -19.59 13.11 20.18
CA ARG A 18 -20.10 14.02 21.22
C ARG A 18 -19.40 15.37 21.09
N TYR A 19 -20.14 16.45 21.30
CA TYR A 19 -19.56 17.80 21.19
C TYR A 19 -18.84 18.21 22.48
N TRP A 20 -17.56 18.55 22.36
CA TRP A 20 -16.71 19.13 23.39
C TRP A 20 -16.69 20.65 23.24
N ASP A 21 -16.92 21.40 24.32
CA ASP A 21 -16.94 22.87 24.28
C ASP A 21 -15.57 23.52 24.59
N GLY A 22 -14.55 22.72 24.89
CA GLY A 22 -13.22 23.17 25.33
C GLY A 22 -12.96 22.98 26.82
N GLN A 23 -14.01 22.79 27.63
CA GLN A 23 -13.96 22.60 29.08
C GLN A 23 -14.67 21.31 29.51
N VAL A 24 -15.84 21.01 28.91
CA VAL A 24 -16.69 19.86 29.25
C VAL A 24 -17.36 19.23 28.03
N TRP A 25 -17.77 17.97 28.19
CA TRP A 25 -18.56 17.23 27.20
C TRP A 25 -20.02 17.66 27.28
N THR A 26 -20.55 18.26 26.21
CA THR A 26 -21.96 18.65 26.14
C THR A 26 -22.86 17.45 25.83
N ASN A 27 -24.18 17.57 25.97
CA ASN A 27 -25.11 16.48 25.65
C ASN A 27 -25.42 16.33 24.15
N HIS A 28 -24.82 17.16 23.29
CA HIS A 28 -25.01 17.06 21.85
C HIS A 28 -24.27 15.85 21.32
N ARG A 29 -25.02 14.89 20.77
CA ARG A 29 -24.51 13.68 20.13
C ARG A 29 -24.91 13.69 18.65
N ALA A 30 -23.98 13.35 17.79
CA ALA A 30 -24.21 13.14 16.38
C ALA A 30 -23.84 11.69 16.02
N PRO A 31 -24.53 11.06 15.05
CA PRO A 31 -24.08 9.78 14.52
C PRO A 31 -22.64 9.97 14.02
N GLY A 32 -21.71 9.18 14.53
CA GLY A 32 -20.35 9.20 13.99
C GLY A 32 -20.41 8.74 12.55
N GLN A 33 -19.71 9.43 11.65
CA GLN A 33 -19.38 8.81 10.38
C GLN A 33 -18.72 7.48 10.72
N ALA A 34 -19.38 6.37 10.35
CA ALA A 34 -18.73 5.08 10.34
C ALA A 34 -17.42 5.28 9.60
N ALA A 35 -16.29 5.20 10.32
CA ALA A 35 -14.99 5.28 9.69
C ALA A 35 -15.04 4.23 8.59
N THR A 36 -15.03 4.66 7.33
CA THR A 36 -14.95 3.75 6.20
C THR A 36 -13.74 2.89 6.48
N ALA A 37 -13.98 1.62 6.84
CA ALA A 37 -12.90 0.69 7.12
C ALA A 37 -11.92 0.84 5.94
N PRO A 38 -10.61 1.04 6.21
CA PRO A 38 -9.63 1.12 5.15
C PRO A 38 -9.89 -0.06 4.22
N LYS A 39 -10.24 0.20 2.95
CA LYS A 39 -10.36 -0.89 1.97
C LYS A 39 -9.04 -1.61 2.05
N ASP A 40 -9.10 -2.91 2.31
CA ASP A 40 -7.92 -3.74 2.56
C ASP A 40 -7.10 -3.83 1.26
N GLN A 41 -6.24 -2.83 1.06
CA GLN A 41 -5.42 -2.68 -0.15
C GLN A 41 -4.31 -3.74 -0.22
N SER A 42 -4.12 -4.50 0.86
CA SER A 42 -3.20 -5.62 1.00
C SER A 42 -3.31 -6.61 -0.16
N ALA A 43 -4.53 -6.93 -0.61
CA ALA A 43 -4.76 -7.85 -1.71
C ALA A 43 -4.31 -7.29 -3.08
N LEU A 44 -4.56 -5.99 -3.32
CA LEU A 44 -4.15 -5.30 -4.55
C LEU A 44 -2.62 -5.14 -4.60
N VAL A 45 -2.01 -4.84 -3.45
CA VAL A 45 -0.56 -4.74 -3.31
C VAL A 45 0.10 -6.10 -3.51
N ALA A 46 -0.42 -7.17 -2.88
CA ALA A 46 0.07 -8.53 -3.06
C ALA A 46 -0.05 -9.00 -4.52
N LEU A 47 -1.15 -8.68 -5.19
CA LEU A 47 -1.33 -8.96 -6.62
C LEU A 47 -0.32 -8.19 -7.48
N GLY A 48 -0.04 -6.93 -7.16
CA GLY A 48 0.99 -6.13 -7.81
C GLY A 48 2.39 -6.76 -7.68
N PHE A 49 2.76 -7.20 -6.48
CA PHE A 49 4.02 -7.92 -6.25
C PHE A 49 4.08 -9.26 -6.98
N ALA A 50 2.99 -10.03 -6.97
CA ALA A 50 2.92 -11.32 -7.67
C ALA A 50 3.13 -11.15 -9.18
N LEU A 51 2.44 -10.18 -9.79
CA LEU A 51 2.59 -9.89 -11.22
C LEU A 51 3.99 -9.36 -11.55
N ALA A 52 4.57 -8.54 -10.69
CA ALA A 52 5.93 -8.02 -10.85
C ALA A 52 7.01 -9.11 -10.83
N ILE A 53 6.77 -10.24 -10.14
CA ILE A 53 7.68 -11.38 -10.11
C ILE A 53 7.40 -12.34 -11.28
N LEU A 54 6.13 -12.59 -11.58
CA LEU A 54 5.72 -13.56 -12.61
C LEU A 54 6.07 -13.10 -14.04
N PHE A 55 5.92 -11.81 -14.36
CA PHE A 55 6.23 -11.28 -15.69
C PHE A 55 7.71 -11.47 -16.11
N PRO A 56 8.72 -11.10 -15.31
CA PRO A 56 10.12 -11.32 -15.68
C PRO A 56 10.50 -12.80 -15.69
N ILE A 57 9.96 -13.62 -14.78
CA ILE A 57 10.22 -15.07 -14.78
C ILE A 57 9.63 -15.73 -16.03
N GLY A 58 8.37 -15.41 -16.36
CA GLY A 58 7.70 -15.92 -17.56
C GLY A 58 8.41 -15.49 -18.84
N GLY A 59 8.79 -14.21 -18.95
CA GLY A 59 9.56 -13.70 -20.08
C GLY A 59 10.93 -14.37 -20.23
N PHE A 60 11.62 -14.62 -19.12
CA PHE A 60 12.91 -15.30 -19.10
C PHE A 60 12.82 -16.76 -19.54
N ILE A 61 11.81 -17.50 -19.05
CA ILE A 61 11.56 -18.89 -19.45
C ILE A 61 11.21 -18.97 -20.93
N VAL A 62 10.32 -18.09 -21.43
CA VAL A 62 9.96 -18.05 -22.85
C VAL A 62 11.18 -17.70 -23.71
N GLY A 63 12.02 -16.76 -23.28
CA GLY A 63 13.28 -16.44 -23.95
C GLY A 63 14.22 -17.65 -24.06
N ILE A 64 14.44 -18.37 -22.96
CA ILE A 64 15.27 -19.60 -22.94
C ILE A 64 14.69 -20.70 -23.83
N VAL A 65 13.37 -20.90 -23.81
CA VAL A 65 12.71 -21.97 -24.57
C VAL A 65 12.73 -21.68 -26.08
N LEU A 66 12.69 -20.40 -26.48
CA LEU A 66 12.73 -19.99 -27.88
C LEU A 66 14.15 -19.95 -28.47
N GLU A 67 15.20 -19.67 -27.68
CA GLU A 67 16.58 -19.56 -28.19
C GLU A 67 17.39 -20.86 -28.04
N ARG A 68 17.35 -21.71 -29.07
CA ARG A 68 18.19 -22.91 -29.21
C ARG A 68 19.69 -22.65 -29.48
N LYS A 69 20.20 -21.42 -29.34
CA LYS A 69 21.60 -21.08 -29.65
C LYS A 69 22.20 -20.15 -28.60
N GLU A 70 23.44 -20.43 -28.23
CA GLU A 70 24.19 -19.82 -27.12
C GLU A 70 24.22 -18.29 -27.22
N SER A 71 23.30 -17.62 -26.52
CA SER A 71 23.07 -16.18 -26.62
C SER A 71 23.31 -15.56 -25.26
N TRP A 72 24.60 -15.28 -24.98
CA TRP A 72 25.05 -14.57 -23.78
C TRP A 72 24.34 -13.21 -23.63
N TRP A 73 23.81 -12.65 -24.72
CA TRP A 73 23.03 -11.41 -24.71
C TRP A 73 21.77 -11.46 -23.83
N ILE A 74 21.13 -12.63 -23.67
CA ILE A 74 19.95 -12.79 -22.79
C ILE A 74 20.34 -12.56 -21.33
N LEU A 75 21.51 -13.04 -20.91
CA LEU A 75 22.00 -12.85 -19.54
C LEU A 75 22.26 -11.38 -19.26
N THR A 76 22.87 -10.65 -20.21
CA THR A 76 23.06 -9.20 -20.11
C THR A 76 21.76 -8.42 -20.12
N LEU A 77 20.78 -8.77 -20.97
CA LEU A 77 19.45 -8.14 -20.97
C LEU A 77 18.72 -8.40 -19.64
N SER A 78 18.81 -9.62 -19.11
CA SER A 78 18.22 -9.98 -17.81
C SER A 78 18.90 -9.28 -16.65
N LEU A 79 20.23 -9.10 -16.70
CA LEU A 79 20.99 -8.31 -15.73
C LEU A 79 20.61 -6.83 -15.77
N LEU A 80 20.49 -6.24 -16.96
CA LEU A 80 20.07 -4.85 -17.11
C LEU A 80 18.64 -4.62 -16.62
N PHE A 81 17.72 -5.54 -16.94
CA PHE A 81 16.33 -5.44 -16.51
C PHE A 81 16.19 -5.69 -15.00
N GLY A 82 16.90 -6.68 -14.46
CA GLY A 82 16.95 -6.97 -13.03
C GLY A 82 17.58 -5.83 -12.22
N PHE A 83 18.66 -5.22 -12.72
CA PHE A 83 19.31 -4.08 -12.08
C PHE A 83 18.44 -2.81 -12.13
N GLY A 84 17.77 -2.57 -13.26
CA GLY A 84 16.79 -1.49 -13.38
C GLY A 84 15.62 -1.65 -12.41
N TRP A 85 15.10 -2.88 -12.26
CA TRP A 85 14.05 -3.17 -11.30
C TRP A 85 14.52 -3.05 -9.85
N PHE A 86 15.72 -3.54 -9.53
CA PHE A 86 16.33 -3.41 -8.20
C PHE A 86 16.52 -1.95 -7.80
N TYR A 87 16.92 -1.09 -8.74
CA TYR A 87 17.02 0.35 -8.53
C TYR A 87 15.66 1.01 -8.23
N VAL A 88 14.61 0.61 -8.96
CA VAL A 88 13.23 1.08 -8.70
C VAL A 88 12.74 0.60 -7.34
N PHE A 89 12.99 -0.65 -6.97
CA PHE A 89 12.66 -1.22 -5.67
C PHE A 89 13.35 -0.48 -4.52
N LEU A 90 14.67 -0.26 -4.62
CA LEU A 90 15.42 0.53 -3.64
C LEU A 90 14.84 1.94 -3.50
N ARG A 91 14.46 2.57 -4.62
CA ARG A 91 13.90 3.92 -4.60
C ARG A 91 12.51 3.98 -3.95
N LEU A 92 11.67 2.97 -4.16
CA LEU A 92 10.37 2.87 -3.50
C LEU A 92 10.50 2.53 -2.00
N ASN A 93 11.51 1.75 -1.62
CA ASN A 93 11.75 1.35 -0.24
C ASN A 93 12.50 2.39 0.61
N SER A 94 13.19 3.34 -0.02
CA SER A 94 13.97 4.39 0.65
C SER A 94 13.15 5.66 0.96
N GLY A 95 11.82 5.59 0.88
CA GLY A 95 10.91 6.70 1.20
C GLY A 95 10.67 6.92 2.70
N TYR A 96 11.73 7.11 3.47
CA TYR A 96 11.72 7.65 4.84
C TYR A 96 12.81 8.71 4.99
#